data_AF-A0A8J4SL34-F1
#
_entry.id   AF-A0A8J4SL34-F1
#
_cell.length_a   1.000
_cell.length_b   1.000
_cell.length_c   1.000
_cell.angle_alpha   90.00
_cell.angle_beta   90.00
_cell.angle_gamma   90.00
#
_symmetry.space_group_name_H-M   'P 1'
#
loop_
_entity.id
_entity.type
_entity.pdbx_description
1 polymer ?
#
loop_
_entity_poly.entity_id
_entity_poly.type
_entity_poly.pdbx_seq_one_letter_code
_entity_poly.pdbx_strand_id
1 'polypeptide(L)'
;MAHPIVDTILEETMPKELYVKRHTEFLSAYEKKDDCTLDFLKLSGIFWTLTALDLLGELNLIDQDAVIKLVLSCQQSDGGFSPAPSHDSHLLSTLSGIQILALFDRIDHLDKNAVVRYILSLQQPDGSFYGDQWGEIDTRFSFCAIASLHLLGQLDECVSSGRLNKEACATYLERCQNLDGGFGTKPGSESHAGQAYCVVGTLAILQELRRLDLERAAWWLAERQLPSGGINGRPEKKPDVCYSWWALATLTILGKIAWINDRNLIRFILAAQDPETGGIADRPGDIPDPFHTLFGLAGLSLIAQANSQFSSRNNVVEKNGDYSGKECSMEDDHVSTALWVAKTRLKPINPVFWDHLIRTEGFGKTSKGELVQLITINTEEIPSIGQRAYVQVCTLGAAVVACCIPGRDTDGKLTMMDVALGYKDAASYERNPAYLGVIVGRVAGRVQNGQFKQPETGEIVHLTRNSHGTHCVHGGR
;
A
#
# COMPACT_ATOMS: atom_id res chain seq x y z
N MET A 1 -31.03 -2.74 18.92
CA MET A 1 -30.58 -4.10 19.27
C MET A 1 -29.11 -4.17 18.93
N ALA A 2 -28.24 -4.58 19.84
CA ALA A 2 -26.85 -4.85 19.50
C ALA A 2 -26.84 -6.12 18.63
N HIS A 3 -26.52 -5.96 17.35
CA HIS A 3 -26.33 -7.10 16.47
C HIS A 3 -25.12 -7.91 16.96
N PRO A 4 -25.19 -9.25 17.02
CA PRO A 4 -24.07 -10.06 17.45
C PRO A 4 -22.88 -9.83 16.50
N ILE A 5 -21.73 -9.45 17.06
CA ILE A 5 -20.48 -9.32 16.30
C ILE A 5 -20.06 -10.71 15.84
N VAL A 6 -19.98 -10.91 14.53
CA VAL A 6 -19.56 -12.17 13.91
C VAL A 6 -18.04 -12.17 13.78
N ASP A 7 -17.35 -12.81 14.72
CA ASP A 7 -15.89 -12.79 14.82
C ASP A 7 -15.28 -14.20 15.00
N THR A 8 -13.95 -14.27 14.94
CA THR A 8 -13.14 -15.46 15.19
C THR A 8 -12.53 -15.41 16.59
N ILE A 9 -12.49 -16.54 17.28
CA ILE A 9 -11.79 -16.66 18.57
C ILE A 9 -10.35 -17.10 18.29
N LEU A 10 -9.37 -16.35 18.82
CA LEU A 10 -7.97 -16.73 18.76
C LEU A 10 -7.62 -17.58 19.99
N GLU A 11 -7.07 -18.77 19.78
CA GLU A 11 -6.61 -19.65 20.86
C GLU A 11 -5.21 -19.24 21.34
N GLU A 12 -4.92 -19.41 22.63
CA GLU A 12 -3.60 -19.04 23.20
C GLU A 12 -2.42 -19.84 22.62
N THR A 13 -2.72 -21.01 22.05
CA THR A 13 -1.80 -21.95 21.40
C THR A 13 -1.44 -21.57 19.97
N MET A 14 -2.12 -20.59 19.38
CA MET A 14 -1.89 -20.18 18.00
C MET A 14 -0.48 -19.61 17.78
N PRO A 15 0.06 -19.69 16.55
CA PRO A 15 1.40 -19.21 16.24
C PRO A 15 1.64 -17.75 16.65
N LYS A 16 2.79 -17.50 17.27
CA LYS A 16 3.21 -16.16 17.77
C LYS A 16 4.41 -15.59 17.01
N GLU A 17 5.00 -16.38 16.12
CA GLU A 17 6.18 -16.02 15.32
C GLU A 17 5.84 -16.07 13.83
N LEU A 18 6.55 -15.26 13.03
CA LEU A 18 6.40 -15.26 11.57
C LEU A 18 7.28 -16.35 10.94
N TYR A 19 6.66 -17.33 10.27
CA TYR A 19 7.37 -18.51 9.74
C TYR A 19 7.93 -18.31 8.33
N VAL A 20 8.78 -17.29 8.15
CA VAL A 20 9.39 -16.88 6.87
C VAL A 20 9.91 -18.07 6.03
N LYS A 21 10.70 -18.96 6.65
CA LYS A 21 11.27 -20.12 5.95
C LYS A 21 10.18 -21.11 5.48
N ARG A 22 9.18 -21.39 6.32
CA ARG A 22 8.08 -22.31 5.97
C ARG A 22 7.21 -21.73 4.87
N HIS A 23 6.91 -20.44 4.89
CA HIS A 23 6.20 -19.79 3.78
C HIS A 23 6.97 -19.89 2.47
N THR A 24 8.30 -19.72 2.52
CA THR A 24 9.15 -19.88 1.33
C THR A 24 9.09 -21.31 0.77
N GLU A 25 9.15 -22.32 1.63
CA GLU A 25 9.02 -23.74 1.25
C GLU A 25 7.63 -24.05 0.67
N PHE A 26 6.56 -23.55 1.30
CA PHE A 26 5.18 -23.67 0.82
C PHE A 26 5.00 -23.10 -0.60
N LEU A 27 5.45 -21.86 -0.81
CA LEU A 27 5.32 -21.15 -2.08
C LEU A 27 6.15 -21.81 -3.19
N SER A 28 7.37 -22.24 -2.88
CA SER A 28 8.26 -22.93 -3.84
C SER A 28 7.76 -24.31 -4.25
N ALA A 29 6.78 -24.87 -3.53
CA ALA A 29 6.16 -26.15 -3.87
C ALA A 29 4.93 -26.01 -4.80
N TYR A 30 4.41 -24.80 -5.01
CA TYR A 30 3.14 -24.58 -5.71
C TYR A 30 3.14 -25.10 -7.15
N GLU A 31 4.20 -24.84 -7.93
CA GLU A 31 4.29 -25.24 -9.35
C GLU A 31 4.39 -26.75 -9.59
N LYS A 32 4.59 -27.56 -8.54
CA LYS A 32 4.76 -29.02 -8.68
C LYS A 32 3.43 -29.77 -8.78
N LYS A 33 2.28 -29.08 -8.68
CA LYS A 33 0.95 -29.69 -8.76
C LYS A 33 0.24 -29.25 -10.04
N ASP A 34 0.16 -30.15 -11.01
CA ASP A 34 -0.64 -29.93 -12.22
C ASP A 34 -2.07 -30.44 -11.96
N ASP A 35 -3.02 -29.50 -11.82
CA ASP A 35 -4.44 -29.79 -11.59
C ASP A 35 -5.28 -28.89 -12.50
N CYS A 36 -5.85 -29.47 -13.56
CA CYS A 36 -6.66 -28.73 -14.53
C CYS A 36 -7.96 -28.18 -13.94
N THR A 37 -8.41 -28.67 -12.77
CA THR A 37 -9.60 -28.12 -12.11
C THR A 37 -9.35 -26.71 -11.56
N LEU A 38 -8.09 -26.30 -11.43
CA LEU A 38 -7.66 -24.99 -10.96
C LEU A 38 -7.19 -24.06 -12.08
N ASP A 39 -7.36 -24.46 -13.35
CA ASP A 39 -6.91 -23.69 -14.51
C ASP A 39 -7.44 -22.25 -14.51
N PHE A 40 -8.69 -22.05 -14.06
CA PHE A 40 -9.33 -20.72 -13.98
C PHE A 40 -8.62 -19.75 -13.01
N LEU A 41 -7.75 -20.24 -12.13
CA LEU A 41 -6.93 -19.44 -11.20
C LEU A 41 -5.43 -19.54 -11.48
N LYS A 42 -4.98 -20.35 -12.45
CA LYS A 42 -3.57 -20.73 -12.58
C LYS A 42 -2.63 -19.53 -12.71
N LEU A 43 -2.90 -18.63 -13.65
CA LEU A 43 -2.07 -17.43 -13.84
C LEU A 43 -2.09 -16.49 -12.62
N SER A 44 -3.25 -16.32 -11.98
CA SER A 44 -3.38 -15.52 -10.76
C SER A 44 -2.63 -16.17 -9.59
N GLY A 45 -2.70 -17.49 -9.45
CA GLY A 45 -1.98 -18.28 -8.44
C GLY A 45 -0.46 -18.20 -8.59
N ILE A 46 0.03 -18.20 -9.82
CA ILE A 46 1.44 -17.93 -10.12
C ILE A 46 1.79 -16.50 -9.71
N PHE A 47 1.00 -15.50 -10.10
CA PHE A 47 1.22 -14.12 -9.68
C PHE A 47 1.29 -13.97 -8.15
N TRP A 48 0.36 -14.57 -7.41
CA TRP A 48 0.36 -14.52 -5.94
C TRP A 48 1.60 -15.17 -5.35
N THR A 49 1.95 -16.35 -5.85
CA THR A 49 3.14 -17.09 -5.42
C THR A 49 4.42 -16.29 -5.64
N LEU A 50 4.61 -15.76 -6.85
CA LEU A 50 5.79 -14.98 -7.21
C LEU A 50 5.90 -13.68 -6.42
N THR A 51 4.79 -12.97 -6.26
CA THR A 51 4.78 -11.71 -5.50
C THR A 51 5.11 -11.98 -4.03
N ALA A 52 4.60 -13.05 -3.44
CA ALA A 52 4.94 -13.43 -2.08
C ALA A 52 6.43 -13.81 -1.94
N LEU A 53 6.99 -14.55 -2.90
CA LEU A 53 8.42 -14.87 -2.93
C LEU A 53 9.29 -13.62 -3.13
N ASP A 54 8.87 -12.68 -3.97
CA ASP A 54 9.58 -11.42 -4.15
C ASP A 54 9.57 -10.60 -2.86
N LEU A 55 8.43 -10.50 -2.17
CA LEU A 55 8.34 -9.87 -0.86
C LEU A 55 9.28 -10.51 0.15
N LEU A 56 9.45 -11.83 0.12
CA LEU A 56 10.37 -12.56 0.99
C LEU A 56 11.85 -12.44 0.57
N GLY A 57 12.13 -11.88 -0.62
CA GLY A 57 13.48 -11.80 -1.18
C GLY A 57 14.00 -13.10 -1.77
N GLU A 58 13.10 -14.04 -2.11
CA GLU A 58 13.42 -15.43 -2.49
C GLU A 58 12.94 -15.75 -3.93
N LEU A 59 12.75 -14.71 -4.77
CA LEU A 59 12.31 -14.87 -6.16
C LEU A 59 13.30 -15.70 -7.01
N ASN A 60 14.57 -15.76 -6.62
CA ASN A 60 15.62 -16.56 -7.24
C ASN A 60 15.42 -18.08 -7.12
N LEU A 61 14.43 -18.55 -6.35
CA LEU A 61 14.08 -19.97 -6.24
C LEU A 61 13.26 -20.47 -7.44
N ILE A 62 12.73 -19.57 -8.27
CA ILE A 62 11.85 -19.89 -9.38
C ILE A 62 12.60 -19.87 -10.71
N ASP A 63 12.25 -20.80 -11.60
CA ASP A 63 12.69 -20.79 -12.99
C ASP A 63 11.92 -19.69 -13.77
N GLN A 64 12.52 -18.50 -13.81
CA GLN A 64 11.96 -17.33 -14.48
C GLN A 64 11.62 -17.60 -15.96
N ASP A 65 12.48 -18.34 -16.69
CA ASP A 65 12.28 -18.59 -18.12
C ASP A 65 11.08 -19.52 -18.35
N ALA A 66 10.92 -20.54 -17.50
CA ALA A 66 9.76 -21.44 -17.54
C ALA A 66 8.45 -20.68 -17.28
N VAL A 67 8.44 -19.78 -16.28
CA VAL A 67 7.24 -18.98 -15.97
C VAL A 67 6.92 -18.01 -17.10
N ILE A 68 7.90 -17.26 -17.62
CA ILE A 68 7.68 -16.33 -18.73
C ILE A 68 7.10 -17.07 -19.94
N LYS A 69 7.64 -18.25 -20.27
CA LYS A 69 7.12 -19.08 -21.36
C LYS A 69 5.66 -19.48 -21.13
N LEU A 70 5.28 -19.86 -19.90
CA LEU A 70 3.90 -20.18 -19.55
C LEU A 70 2.99 -18.95 -19.67
N VAL A 71 3.39 -17.81 -19.11
CA VAL A 71 2.64 -16.55 -19.19
C VAL A 71 2.37 -16.18 -20.64
N LEU A 72 3.39 -16.17 -21.49
CA LEU A 72 3.26 -15.86 -22.92
C LEU A 72 2.37 -16.87 -23.66
N SER A 73 2.34 -18.14 -23.23
CA SER A 73 1.44 -19.15 -23.81
C SER A 73 -0.04 -18.94 -23.46
N CYS A 74 -0.35 -18.10 -22.47
CA CYS A 74 -1.70 -17.68 -22.13
C CYS A 74 -2.19 -16.48 -22.95
N GLN A 75 -1.32 -15.79 -23.70
CA GLN A 75 -1.73 -14.66 -24.52
C GLN A 75 -2.56 -15.13 -25.73
N GLN A 76 -3.72 -14.52 -25.92
CA GLN A 76 -4.65 -14.86 -27.00
C GLN A 76 -4.54 -13.89 -28.18
N SER A 77 -5.18 -14.26 -29.29
CA SER A 77 -5.17 -13.48 -30.54
C SER A 77 -5.89 -12.14 -30.45
N ASP A 78 -6.79 -11.97 -29.47
CA ASP A 78 -7.45 -10.69 -29.17
C ASP A 78 -6.53 -9.72 -28.41
N GLY A 79 -5.39 -10.21 -27.90
CA GLY A 79 -4.40 -9.46 -27.13
C GLY A 79 -4.50 -9.66 -25.63
N GLY A 80 -5.60 -10.20 -25.10
CA GLY A 80 -5.77 -10.50 -23.68
C GLY A 80 -5.00 -11.76 -23.24
N PHE A 81 -4.97 -12.00 -21.93
CA PHE A 81 -4.45 -13.26 -21.38
C PHE A 81 -5.58 -14.08 -20.80
N SER A 82 -5.48 -15.38 -21.01
CA SER A 82 -6.31 -16.40 -20.37
C SER A 82 -5.71 -16.84 -19.02
N PRO A 83 -6.50 -17.43 -18.12
CA PRO A 83 -5.98 -17.91 -16.83
C PRO A 83 -5.06 -19.14 -16.99
N ALA A 84 -5.22 -19.91 -18.06
CA ALA A 84 -4.36 -21.02 -18.48
C ALA A 84 -4.41 -21.17 -20.01
N PRO A 85 -3.47 -21.88 -20.66
CA PRO A 85 -3.52 -22.10 -22.11
C PRO A 85 -4.82 -22.76 -22.55
N SER A 86 -5.35 -22.37 -23.71
CA SER A 86 -6.63 -22.86 -24.28
C SER A 86 -7.91 -22.39 -23.57
N HIS A 87 -7.83 -21.39 -22.70
CA HIS A 87 -8.99 -20.70 -22.11
C HIS A 87 -9.19 -19.32 -22.74
N ASP A 88 -10.33 -18.70 -22.48
CA ASP A 88 -10.66 -17.35 -22.97
C ASP A 88 -9.87 -16.27 -22.23
N SER A 89 -9.62 -15.14 -22.92
CA SER A 89 -9.04 -13.93 -22.33
C SER A 89 -9.95 -13.30 -21.28
N HIS A 90 -9.37 -12.84 -20.18
CA HIS A 90 -10.09 -12.08 -19.15
C HIS A 90 -9.20 -10.99 -18.54
N LEU A 91 -9.77 -9.86 -18.11
CA LEU A 91 -9.01 -8.74 -17.53
C LEU A 91 -8.22 -9.12 -16.27
N LEU A 92 -8.77 -10.00 -15.42
CA LEU A 92 -8.08 -10.49 -14.22
C LEU A 92 -6.77 -11.23 -14.57
N SER A 93 -6.85 -12.11 -15.57
CA SER A 93 -5.70 -12.89 -16.05
C SER A 93 -4.74 -12.02 -16.85
N THR A 94 -5.26 -11.04 -17.61
CA THR A 94 -4.47 -10.03 -18.33
C THR A 94 -3.60 -9.22 -17.37
N LEU A 95 -4.19 -8.69 -16.29
CA LEU A 95 -3.41 -7.99 -15.28
C LEU A 95 -2.36 -8.93 -14.64
N SER A 96 -2.74 -10.15 -14.27
CA SER A 96 -1.83 -11.11 -13.64
C SER A 96 -0.62 -11.40 -14.54
N GLY A 97 -0.83 -11.64 -15.84
CA GLY A 97 0.24 -11.84 -16.81
C GLY A 97 1.18 -10.64 -16.92
N ILE A 98 0.63 -9.42 -17.00
CA ILE A 98 1.40 -8.17 -17.04
C ILE A 98 2.21 -7.99 -15.76
N GLN A 99 1.61 -8.25 -14.59
CA GLN A 99 2.29 -8.12 -13.30
C GLN A 99 3.43 -9.13 -13.15
N ILE A 100 3.28 -10.37 -13.62
CA ILE A 100 4.36 -11.35 -13.62
C ILE A 100 5.52 -10.88 -14.51
N LEU A 101 5.22 -10.39 -15.72
CA LEU A 101 6.25 -9.84 -16.61
C LEU A 101 6.91 -8.59 -16.00
N ALA A 102 6.14 -7.73 -15.32
CA ALA A 102 6.65 -6.56 -14.62
C ALA A 102 7.61 -6.93 -13.50
N LEU A 103 7.24 -7.91 -12.67
CA LEU A 103 8.05 -8.41 -11.56
C LEU A 103 9.42 -8.92 -12.04
N PHE A 104 9.46 -9.50 -13.23
CA PHE A 104 10.67 -10.03 -13.86
C PHE A 104 11.41 -9.04 -14.76
N ASP A 105 10.92 -7.80 -14.88
CA ASP A 105 11.44 -6.79 -15.83
C ASP A 105 11.49 -7.33 -17.27
N ARG A 106 10.38 -7.91 -17.72
CA ARG A 106 10.20 -8.56 -19.04
C ARG A 106 8.95 -8.13 -19.79
N ILE A 107 8.45 -6.93 -19.48
CA ILE A 107 7.32 -6.31 -20.22
C ILE A 107 7.66 -6.12 -21.71
N ASP A 108 8.94 -6.02 -22.08
CA ASP A 108 9.42 -5.90 -23.46
C ASP A 108 9.11 -7.13 -24.33
N HIS A 109 8.86 -8.29 -23.74
CA HIS A 109 8.43 -9.50 -24.46
C HIS A 109 6.97 -9.45 -24.94
N LEU A 110 6.20 -8.45 -24.51
CA LEU A 110 4.78 -8.34 -24.77
C LEU A 110 4.49 -7.47 -26.00
N ASP A 111 3.55 -7.90 -26.85
CA ASP A 111 2.89 -6.98 -27.77
C ASP A 111 1.95 -6.03 -27.00
N LYS A 112 2.52 -4.91 -26.54
CA LYS A 112 1.80 -3.87 -25.80
C LYS A 112 0.58 -3.36 -26.58
N ASN A 113 0.69 -3.24 -27.91
CA ASN A 113 -0.39 -2.69 -28.73
C ASN A 113 -1.59 -3.65 -28.79
N ALA A 114 -1.34 -4.96 -28.86
CA ALA A 114 -2.40 -5.96 -28.79
C ALA A 114 -3.15 -5.89 -27.45
N VAL A 115 -2.41 -5.84 -26.33
CA VAL A 115 -2.99 -5.74 -24.99
C VAL A 115 -3.78 -4.44 -24.79
N VAL A 116 -3.23 -3.30 -25.21
CA VAL A 116 -3.94 -2.01 -25.15
C VAL A 116 -5.24 -2.09 -25.95
N ARG A 117 -5.22 -2.67 -27.14
CA ARG A 117 -6.43 -2.81 -27.98
C ARG A 117 -7.50 -3.67 -27.30
N TYR A 118 -7.10 -4.79 -26.68
CA TYR A 118 -7.99 -5.64 -25.90
C TYR A 118 -8.64 -4.86 -24.75
N ILE A 119 -7.83 -4.22 -23.89
CA ILE A 119 -8.32 -3.48 -22.73
C ILE A 119 -9.30 -2.37 -23.14
N LEU A 120 -8.95 -1.59 -24.16
CA LEU A 120 -9.79 -0.48 -24.62
C LEU A 120 -11.10 -0.96 -25.25
N SER A 121 -11.12 -2.15 -25.87
CA SER A 121 -12.35 -2.74 -26.42
C SER A 121 -13.39 -3.09 -25.36
N LEU A 122 -12.98 -3.21 -24.09
CA LEU A 122 -13.84 -3.59 -22.97
C LEU A 122 -14.44 -2.39 -22.24
N GLN A 123 -14.01 -1.15 -22.53
CA GLN A 123 -14.60 0.03 -21.93
C GLN A 123 -16.02 0.27 -22.47
N GLN A 124 -16.97 0.46 -21.56
CA GLN A 124 -18.37 0.72 -21.87
C GLN A 124 -18.67 2.22 -21.94
N PRO A 125 -19.75 2.65 -22.63
CA PRO A 125 -20.12 4.07 -22.74
C PRO A 125 -20.37 4.76 -21.39
N ASP A 126 -20.79 4.02 -20.37
CA ASP A 126 -21.04 4.56 -19.02
C ASP A 126 -19.76 4.70 -18.18
N GLY A 127 -18.60 4.26 -18.70
CA GLY A 127 -17.30 4.30 -18.04
C GLY A 127 -16.89 3.00 -17.37
N SER A 128 -17.79 2.02 -17.22
CA SER A 128 -17.47 0.70 -16.69
C SER A 128 -16.60 -0.10 -17.66
N PHE A 129 -16.05 -1.21 -17.19
CA PHE A 129 -15.32 -2.17 -18.01
C PHE A 129 -15.97 -3.54 -17.90
N TYR A 130 -16.08 -4.24 -19.03
CA TYR A 130 -16.36 -5.68 -19.00
C TYR A 130 -15.12 -6.47 -18.63
N GLY A 131 -15.30 -7.59 -17.93
CA GLY A 131 -14.22 -8.53 -17.62
C GLY A 131 -13.67 -9.23 -18.88
N ASP A 132 -14.56 -9.50 -19.82
CA ASP A 132 -14.32 -10.19 -21.09
C ASP A 132 -15.46 -9.90 -22.09
N GLN A 133 -15.55 -10.68 -23.17
CA GLN A 133 -16.58 -10.60 -24.19
C GLN A 133 -18.01 -10.94 -23.71
N TRP A 134 -18.17 -11.54 -22.52
CA TRP A 134 -19.46 -12.01 -22.00
C TRP A 134 -20.19 -10.97 -21.14
N GLY A 135 -19.55 -9.83 -20.85
CA GLY A 135 -20.24 -8.63 -20.39
C GLY A 135 -20.48 -8.50 -18.89
N GLU A 136 -19.75 -9.25 -18.03
CA GLU A 136 -19.78 -9.01 -16.58
C GLU A 136 -19.24 -7.61 -16.27
N ILE A 137 -19.91 -6.87 -15.37
CA ILE A 137 -19.46 -5.59 -14.85
C ILE A 137 -19.10 -5.72 -13.37
N ASP A 138 -17.87 -5.33 -13.03
CA ASP A 138 -17.36 -5.25 -11.66
C ASP A 138 -16.26 -4.18 -11.58
N THR A 139 -16.12 -3.45 -10.45
CA THR A 139 -15.05 -2.44 -10.31
C THR A 139 -13.64 -3.04 -10.36
N ARG A 140 -13.49 -4.36 -10.09
CA ARG A 140 -12.25 -5.11 -10.33
C ARG A 140 -11.76 -4.94 -11.77
N PHE A 141 -12.66 -4.87 -12.75
CA PHE A 141 -12.29 -4.75 -14.16
C PHE A 141 -11.78 -3.36 -14.51
N SER A 142 -12.36 -2.32 -13.88
CA SER A 142 -11.83 -0.96 -13.99
C SER A 142 -10.41 -0.89 -13.41
N PHE A 143 -10.18 -1.49 -12.24
CA PHE A 143 -8.84 -1.56 -11.67
C PHE A 143 -7.87 -2.33 -12.56
N CYS A 144 -8.26 -3.52 -13.06
CA CYS A 144 -7.40 -4.33 -13.92
C CYS A 144 -7.04 -3.62 -15.22
N ALA A 145 -8.00 -2.95 -15.86
CA ALA A 145 -7.77 -2.19 -17.08
C ALA A 145 -6.78 -1.03 -16.84
N ILE A 146 -7.04 -0.20 -15.84
CA ILE A 146 -6.22 0.99 -15.57
C ILE A 146 -4.83 0.62 -15.04
N ALA A 147 -4.73 -0.35 -14.14
CA ALA A 147 -3.44 -0.85 -13.64
C ALA A 147 -2.59 -1.47 -14.76
N SER A 148 -3.22 -2.23 -15.67
CA SER A 148 -2.53 -2.79 -16.83
C SER A 148 -1.96 -1.68 -17.73
N LEU A 149 -2.77 -0.69 -18.11
CA LEU A 149 -2.32 0.43 -18.93
C LEU A 149 -1.21 1.25 -18.24
N HIS A 150 -1.28 1.40 -16.92
CA HIS A 150 -0.26 2.07 -16.13
C HIS A 150 1.08 1.31 -16.14
N LEU A 151 1.06 0.01 -15.82
CA LEU A 151 2.25 -0.85 -15.82
C LEU A 151 2.92 -0.95 -17.20
N LEU A 152 2.14 -0.85 -18.28
CA LEU A 152 2.66 -0.85 -19.64
C LEU A 152 3.27 0.50 -20.08
N GLY A 153 3.07 1.56 -19.29
CA GLY A 153 3.44 2.93 -19.65
C GLY A 153 2.61 3.47 -20.83
N GLN A 154 1.33 3.09 -20.91
CA GLN A 154 0.41 3.46 -22.01
C GLN A 154 -0.80 4.27 -21.56
N LEU A 155 -1.01 4.42 -20.25
CA LEU A 155 -2.16 5.11 -19.69
C LEU A 155 -2.29 6.56 -20.19
N ASP A 156 -1.25 7.38 -20.04
CA ASP A 156 -1.29 8.80 -20.39
C ASP A 156 -1.53 9.04 -21.88
N GLU A 157 -0.93 8.20 -22.71
CA GLU A 157 -1.12 8.23 -24.16
C GLU A 157 -2.57 7.85 -24.52
N CYS A 158 -3.12 6.79 -23.91
CA CYS A 158 -4.50 6.36 -24.17
C CYS A 158 -5.51 7.44 -23.75
N VAL A 159 -5.25 8.16 -22.65
CA VAL A 159 -6.08 9.29 -22.19
C VAL A 159 -5.95 10.49 -23.13
N SER A 160 -4.72 10.92 -23.46
CA SER A 160 -4.48 12.11 -24.28
C SER A 160 -4.92 11.95 -25.74
N SER A 161 -4.89 10.73 -26.27
CA SER A 161 -5.43 10.40 -27.60
C SER A 161 -6.96 10.27 -27.62
N GLY A 162 -7.62 10.25 -26.46
CA GLY A 162 -9.07 10.07 -26.34
C GLY A 162 -9.54 8.63 -26.55
N ARG A 163 -8.62 7.66 -26.64
CA ARG A 163 -8.94 6.23 -26.79
C ARG A 163 -9.46 5.61 -25.50
N LEU A 164 -8.99 6.11 -24.35
CA LEU A 164 -9.53 5.79 -23.03
C LEU A 164 -10.34 6.99 -22.53
N ASN A 165 -11.62 6.78 -22.25
CA ASN A 165 -12.45 7.81 -21.64
C ASN A 165 -12.23 7.83 -20.12
N LYS A 166 -11.21 8.57 -19.67
CA LYS A 166 -10.89 8.75 -18.25
C LYS A 166 -12.06 9.33 -17.45
N GLU A 167 -12.74 10.34 -17.97
CA GLU A 167 -13.81 11.05 -17.26
C GLU A 167 -15.02 10.15 -17.00
N ALA A 168 -15.43 9.36 -18.00
CA ALA A 168 -16.51 8.39 -17.84
C ALA A 168 -16.14 7.32 -16.81
N CYS A 169 -14.92 6.78 -16.88
CA CYS A 169 -14.43 5.80 -15.90
C CYS A 169 -14.46 6.38 -14.47
N ALA A 170 -13.93 7.59 -14.27
CA ALA A 170 -13.92 8.23 -12.96
C ALA A 170 -15.34 8.49 -12.44
N THR A 171 -16.25 8.96 -13.30
CA THR A 171 -17.66 9.19 -12.98
C THR A 171 -18.40 7.89 -12.62
N TYR A 172 -18.13 6.80 -13.32
CA TYR A 172 -18.70 5.48 -13.00
C TYR A 172 -18.27 5.02 -11.61
N LEU A 173 -16.97 5.12 -11.31
CA LEU A 173 -16.40 4.70 -10.03
C LEU A 173 -16.84 5.59 -8.86
N GLU A 174 -17.02 6.89 -9.08
CA GLU A 174 -17.61 7.81 -8.10
C GLU A 174 -19.00 7.33 -7.66
N ARG A 175 -19.83 6.88 -8.61
CA ARG A 175 -21.17 6.33 -8.33
C ARG A 175 -21.15 4.98 -7.61
N CYS A 176 -20.01 4.31 -7.52
CA CYS A 176 -19.88 3.06 -6.75
C CYS A 176 -19.72 3.31 -5.25
N GLN A 177 -19.46 4.56 -4.81
CA GLN A 177 -19.44 4.90 -3.40
C GLN A 177 -20.87 4.97 -2.83
N ASN A 178 -21.14 4.17 -1.80
CA ASN A 178 -22.42 4.13 -1.14
C ASN A 178 -22.52 5.15 0.00
N LEU A 179 -23.74 5.39 0.48
CA LEU A 179 -24.02 6.30 1.60
C LEU A 179 -23.32 5.92 2.92
N ASP A 180 -22.92 4.67 3.08
CA ASP A 180 -22.18 4.22 4.27
C ASP A 180 -20.67 4.56 4.20
N GLY A 181 -20.19 5.01 3.03
CA GLY A 181 -18.78 5.30 2.74
C GLY A 181 -18.03 4.19 2.03
N GLY A 182 -18.59 2.97 2.01
CA GLY A 182 -18.00 1.83 1.32
C GLY A 182 -18.33 1.81 -0.18
N PHE A 183 -17.86 0.77 -0.88
CA PHE A 183 -17.93 0.70 -2.33
C PHE A 183 -18.51 -0.64 -2.81
N GLY A 184 -19.43 -0.59 -3.77
CA GLY A 184 -20.03 -1.78 -4.38
C GLY A 184 -19.27 -2.28 -5.62
N THR A 185 -19.59 -3.49 -6.08
CA THR A 185 -19.11 -4.04 -7.36
C THR A 185 -19.59 -3.24 -8.58
N LYS A 186 -20.71 -2.55 -8.43
CA LYS A 186 -21.32 -1.61 -9.35
C LYS A 186 -22.21 -0.64 -8.56
N PRO A 187 -22.65 0.50 -9.12
CA PRO A 187 -23.48 1.47 -8.41
C PRO A 187 -24.69 0.81 -7.72
N GLY A 188 -24.85 1.09 -6.43
CA GLY A 188 -25.94 0.56 -5.59
C GLY A 188 -25.76 -0.87 -5.08
N SER A 189 -24.66 -1.55 -5.39
CA SER A 189 -24.35 -2.87 -4.79
C SER A 189 -23.79 -2.73 -3.38
N GLU A 190 -23.88 -3.79 -2.57
CA GLU A 190 -23.40 -3.80 -1.19
C GLU A 190 -21.91 -3.40 -1.09
N SER A 191 -21.61 -2.54 -0.11
CA SER A 191 -20.26 -2.08 0.18
C SER A 191 -19.33 -3.21 0.58
N HIS A 192 -18.13 -3.28 -0.02
CA HIS A 192 -17.13 -4.33 0.19
C HIS A 192 -15.70 -3.79 0.18
N ALA A 193 -14.86 -4.20 1.14
CA ALA A 193 -13.50 -3.67 1.29
C ALA A 193 -12.59 -3.96 0.07
N GLY A 194 -12.73 -5.13 -0.56
CA GLY A 194 -12.05 -5.43 -1.83
C GLY A 194 -12.43 -4.47 -2.98
N GLN A 195 -13.69 -4.03 -3.02
CA GLN A 195 -14.17 -3.08 -4.03
C GLN A 195 -13.71 -1.65 -3.69
N ALA A 196 -13.57 -1.33 -2.40
CA ALA A 196 -12.94 -0.09 -1.96
C ALA A 196 -11.51 0.04 -2.50
N TYR A 197 -10.71 -1.03 -2.42
CA TYR A 197 -9.37 -1.05 -3.01
C TYR A 197 -9.41 -0.86 -4.53
N CYS A 198 -10.31 -1.55 -5.23
CA CYS A 198 -10.41 -1.42 -6.69
C CYS A 198 -10.77 0.02 -7.10
N VAL A 199 -11.78 0.63 -6.46
CA VAL A 199 -12.22 2.00 -6.77
C VAL A 199 -11.16 3.03 -6.38
N VAL A 200 -10.71 3.02 -5.12
CA VAL A 200 -9.73 3.98 -4.59
C VAL A 200 -8.40 3.82 -5.30
N GLY A 201 -7.93 2.59 -5.53
CA GLY A 201 -6.71 2.31 -6.30
C GLY A 201 -6.81 2.84 -7.73
N THR A 202 -7.93 2.59 -8.43
CA THR A 202 -8.11 3.11 -9.80
C THR A 202 -8.09 4.64 -9.83
N LEU A 203 -8.86 5.29 -8.96
CA LEU A 203 -8.92 6.75 -8.89
C LEU A 203 -7.60 7.36 -8.38
N ALA A 204 -6.81 6.61 -7.61
CA ALA A 204 -5.46 7.01 -7.26
C ALA A 204 -4.57 7.03 -8.50
N ILE A 205 -4.51 5.94 -9.28
CA ILE A 205 -3.74 5.89 -10.55
C ILE A 205 -4.17 7.01 -11.51
N LEU A 206 -5.48 7.25 -11.62
CA LEU A 206 -6.04 8.30 -12.47
C LEU A 206 -5.87 9.72 -11.90
N GLN A 207 -5.43 9.88 -10.65
CA GLN A 207 -5.31 11.15 -9.92
C GLN A 207 -6.65 11.88 -9.72
N GLU A 208 -7.73 11.12 -9.50
CA GLU A 208 -9.12 11.59 -9.38
C GLU A 208 -9.74 11.30 -7.99
N LEU A 209 -8.94 11.00 -6.97
CA LEU A 209 -9.42 10.68 -5.61
C LEU A 209 -10.36 11.73 -5.01
N ARG A 210 -10.21 13.00 -5.39
CA ARG A 210 -11.00 14.13 -4.84
C ARG A 210 -12.49 14.06 -5.15
N ARG A 211 -12.91 13.15 -6.04
CA ARG A 211 -14.33 12.88 -6.34
C ARG A 211 -15.05 12.17 -5.20
N LEU A 212 -14.31 11.45 -4.37
CA LEU A 212 -14.86 10.62 -3.31
C LEU A 212 -14.96 11.34 -1.97
N ASP A 213 -15.86 10.89 -1.12
CA ASP A 213 -15.82 11.18 0.31
C ASP A 213 -14.75 10.28 0.99
N LEU A 214 -13.51 10.80 1.02
CA LEU A 214 -12.33 10.04 1.47
C LEU A 214 -12.33 9.76 2.98
N GLU A 215 -12.80 10.69 3.81
CA GLU A 215 -12.87 10.47 5.27
C GLU A 215 -13.92 9.42 5.60
N ARG A 216 -15.07 9.45 4.94
CA ARG A 216 -16.11 8.43 5.15
C ARG A 216 -15.68 7.05 4.67
N ALA A 217 -14.97 6.98 3.54
CA ALA A 217 -14.35 5.74 3.08
C ALA A 217 -13.36 5.18 4.10
N ALA A 218 -12.46 6.02 4.62
CA ALA A 218 -11.50 5.61 5.64
C ALA A 218 -12.19 5.15 6.94
N TRP A 219 -13.22 5.87 7.38
CA TRP A 219 -13.99 5.50 8.56
C TRP A 219 -14.68 4.14 8.39
N TRP A 220 -15.37 3.93 7.25
CA TRP A 220 -16.05 2.68 6.95
C TRP A 220 -15.09 1.48 6.94
N LEU A 221 -13.87 1.67 6.42
CA LEU A 221 -12.81 0.65 6.41
C LEU A 221 -12.22 0.39 7.81
N ALA A 222 -12.02 1.42 8.63
CA ALA A 222 -11.51 1.25 9.99
C ALA A 222 -12.49 0.45 10.86
N GLU A 223 -13.80 0.67 10.70
CA GLU A 223 -14.89 -0.06 11.35
C GLU A 223 -15.05 -1.52 10.84
N ARG A 224 -14.12 -2.02 10.02
CA ARG A 224 -14.04 -3.43 9.63
C ARG A 224 -13.14 -4.25 10.54
N GLN A 225 -12.29 -3.61 11.36
CA GLN A 225 -11.48 -4.35 12.33
C GLN A 225 -12.36 -4.86 13.48
N LEU A 226 -12.29 -6.16 13.72
CA LEU A 226 -13.07 -6.86 14.74
C LEU A 226 -12.25 -7.10 16.03
N PRO A 227 -12.89 -7.47 17.15
CA PRO A 227 -12.20 -7.76 18.41
C PRO A 227 -11.02 -8.76 18.30
N SER A 228 -11.11 -9.76 17.42
CA SER A 228 -10.02 -10.70 17.11
C SER A 228 -8.78 -10.03 16.51
N GLY A 229 -8.90 -8.80 16.04
CA GLY A 229 -7.87 -8.06 15.32
C GLY A 229 -7.96 -8.19 13.81
N GLY A 230 -8.62 -9.24 13.32
CA GLY A 230 -8.86 -9.45 11.90
C GLY A 230 -9.83 -8.43 11.32
N ILE A 231 -9.81 -8.28 10.00
CA ILE A 231 -10.63 -7.32 9.27
C ILE A 231 -11.64 -8.09 8.42
N ASN A 232 -12.91 -7.69 8.46
CA ASN A 232 -13.92 -8.28 7.59
C ASN A 232 -14.11 -7.46 6.30
N GLY A 233 -14.58 -8.13 5.24
CA GLY A 233 -14.84 -7.46 3.97
C GLY A 233 -16.08 -6.58 4.00
N ARG A 234 -17.03 -6.89 4.88
CA ARG A 234 -18.36 -6.30 4.96
C ARG A 234 -18.89 -6.38 6.39
N PRO A 235 -19.78 -5.47 6.80
CA PRO A 235 -20.48 -5.56 8.09
C PRO A 235 -21.09 -6.95 8.33
N GLU A 236 -21.09 -7.39 9.59
CA GLU A 236 -21.69 -8.66 10.03
C GLU A 236 -21.11 -9.94 9.38
N LYS A 237 -19.91 -9.86 8.79
CA LYS A 237 -19.14 -11.02 8.30
C LYS A 237 -17.93 -11.28 9.19
N LYS A 238 -17.45 -12.53 9.14
CA LYS A 238 -16.20 -12.96 9.78
C LYS A 238 -14.99 -12.20 9.22
N PRO A 239 -13.91 -12.05 10.01
CA PRO A 239 -12.65 -11.53 9.50
C PRO A 239 -12.00 -12.53 8.52
N ASP A 240 -11.13 -12.02 7.66
CA ASP A 240 -10.37 -12.79 6.67
C ASP A 240 -9.03 -12.08 6.42
N VAL A 241 -7.95 -12.86 6.40
CA VAL A 241 -6.58 -12.37 6.25
C VAL A 241 -6.39 -11.53 4.99
N CYS A 242 -7.09 -11.80 3.89
CA CYS A 242 -6.88 -11.04 2.65
C CYS A 242 -7.27 -9.56 2.79
N TYR A 243 -8.15 -9.20 3.73
CA TYR A 243 -8.46 -7.80 4.04
C TYR A 243 -7.33 -7.07 4.76
N SER A 244 -6.32 -7.79 5.27
CA SER A 244 -5.03 -7.22 5.67
C SER A 244 -4.29 -6.57 4.51
N TRP A 245 -4.65 -6.89 3.26
CA TRP A 245 -4.26 -6.12 2.09
C TRP A 245 -5.39 -5.19 1.66
N TRP A 246 -6.57 -5.70 1.32
CA TRP A 246 -7.60 -4.87 0.68
C TRP A 246 -8.01 -3.64 1.49
N ALA A 247 -8.16 -3.77 2.81
CA ALA A 247 -8.50 -2.63 3.67
C ALA A 247 -7.27 -1.76 3.97
N LEU A 248 -6.14 -2.36 4.36
CA LEU A 248 -4.93 -1.61 4.74
C LEU A 248 -4.29 -0.89 3.56
N ALA A 249 -4.23 -1.50 2.37
CA ALA A 249 -3.72 -0.87 1.17
C ALA A 249 -4.58 0.36 0.85
N THR A 250 -5.91 0.24 0.93
CA THR A 250 -6.82 1.38 0.76
C THR A 250 -6.58 2.47 1.80
N LEU A 251 -6.49 2.11 3.09
CA LEU A 251 -6.17 3.07 4.15
C LEU A 251 -4.78 3.69 4.01
N THR A 252 -3.83 2.97 3.39
CA THR A 252 -2.49 3.50 3.09
C THR A 252 -2.57 4.58 2.02
N ILE A 253 -3.32 4.34 0.93
CA ILE A 253 -3.58 5.35 -0.11
C ILE A 253 -4.23 6.60 0.49
N LEU A 254 -5.14 6.42 1.44
CA LEU A 254 -5.85 7.52 2.12
C LEU A 254 -5.01 8.20 3.22
N GLY A 255 -3.82 7.69 3.56
CA GLY A 255 -3.00 8.21 4.65
C GLY A 255 -3.57 7.94 6.06
N LYS A 256 -4.37 6.89 6.21
CA LYS A 256 -5.14 6.54 7.42
C LYS A 256 -4.81 5.15 7.99
N ILE A 257 -3.71 4.51 7.57
CA ILE A 257 -3.31 3.19 8.08
C ILE A 257 -3.23 3.13 9.63
N ALA A 258 -2.85 4.24 10.28
CA ALA A 258 -2.77 4.36 11.73
C ALA A 258 -4.12 4.27 12.47
N TRP A 259 -5.25 4.20 11.75
CA TRP A 259 -6.58 3.98 12.33
C TRP A 259 -6.86 2.51 12.65
N ILE A 260 -6.04 1.60 12.15
CA ILE A 260 -6.10 0.18 12.47
C ILE A 260 -5.20 -0.11 13.67
N ASN A 261 -5.68 -0.94 14.60
CA ASN A 261 -4.84 -1.53 15.64
C ASN A 261 -3.94 -2.59 15.00
N ASP A 262 -2.73 -2.17 14.63
CA ASP A 262 -1.73 -2.99 13.99
C ASP A 262 -1.31 -4.20 14.83
N ARG A 263 -1.18 -4.05 16.15
CA ARG A 263 -0.79 -5.15 17.06
C ARG A 263 -1.80 -6.29 17.01
N ASN A 264 -3.09 -5.98 17.06
CA ASN A 264 -4.15 -7.00 16.99
C ASN A 264 -4.21 -7.63 15.59
N LEU A 265 -4.03 -6.85 14.53
CA LEU A 265 -4.01 -7.39 13.18
C LEU A 265 -2.82 -8.32 12.93
N ILE A 266 -1.62 -7.97 13.43
CA ILE A 266 -0.44 -8.86 13.39
C ILE A 266 -0.77 -10.17 14.08
N ARG A 267 -1.37 -10.15 15.28
CA ARG A 267 -1.77 -11.38 15.99
C ARG A 267 -2.71 -12.25 15.16
N PHE A 268 -3.70 -11.64 14.51
CA PHE A 268 -4.64 -12.35 13.65
C PHE A 268 -3.95 -13.00 12.43
N ILE A 269 -3.06 -12.28 11.75
CA ILE A 269 -2.29 -12.83 10.61
C ILE A 269 -1.39 -13.97 11.07
N LEU A 270 -0.70 -13.82 12.20
CA LEU A 270 0.19 -14.87 12.72
C LEU A 270 -0.60 -16.13 13.08
N ALA A 271 -1.78 -15.95 13.68
CA ALA A 271 -2.67 -17.04 14.06
C ALA A 271 -3.20 -17.86 12.86
N ALA A 272 -3.23 -17.27 11.66
CA ALA A 272 -3.69 -17.93 10.43
C ALA A 272 -2.58 -18.67 9.67
N GLN A 273 -1.36 -18.73 10.20
CA GLN A 273 -0.25 -19.49 9.60
C GLN A 273 -0.37 -20.99 9.92
N ASP A 274 0.05 -21.83 8.99
CA ASP A 274 0.25 -23.26 9.25
C ASP A 274 1.68 -23.51 9.80
N PRO A 275 1.81 -24.00 11.05
CA PRO A 275 3.12 -24.27 11.66
C PRO A 275 3.82 -25.52 11.10
N GLU A 276 3.11 -26.40 10.40
CA GLU A 276 3.66 -27.63 9.82
C GLU A 276 4.11 -27.41 8.39
N THR A 277 3.21 -26.90 7.53
CA THR A 277 3.46 -26.82 6.08
C THR A 277 3.87 -25.43 5.61
N GLY A 278 3.65 -24.38 6.42
CA GLY A 278 3.81 -23.00 5.98
C GLY A 278 2.59 -22.49 5.19
N GLY A 279 2.74 -21.31 4.61
CA GLY A 279 1.60 -20.54 4.08
C GLY A 279 0.71 -19.92 5.17
N ILE A 280 -0.25 -19.11 4.73
CA ILE A 280 -1.25 -18.40 5.54
C ILE A 280 -2.63 -18.67 4.93
N ALA A 281 -3.63 -18.91 5.78
CA ALA A 281 -5.01 -19.17 5.38
C ALA A 281 -5.91 -17.93 5.54
N ASP A 282 -7.17 -18.04 5.10
CA ASP A 282 -8.25 -17.06 5.32
C ASP A 282 -8.37 -16.71 6.82
N ARG A 283 -8.42 -17.74 7.67
CA ARG A 283 -8.58 -17.63 9.12
C ARG A 283 -7.76 -18.70 9.84
N PRO A 284 -7.49 -18.51 11.15
CA PRO A 284 -6.93 -19.56 11.99
C PRO A 284 -7.71 -20.87 11.90
N GLY A 285 -7.00 -21.97 11.64
CA GLY A 285 -7.56 -23.31 11.48
C GLY A 285 -8.01 -23.67 10.06
N ASP A 286 -8.05 -22.72 9.12
CA ASP A 286 -8.32 -23.00 7.71
C ASP A 286 -7.04 -23.48 6.98
N ILE A 287 -7.21 -24.01 5.75
CA ILE A 287 -6.09 -24.51 4.93
C ILE A 287 -5.39 -23.33 4.24
N PRO A 288 -4.04 -23.24 4.28
CA PRO A 288 -3.31 -22.16 3.64
C PRO A 288 -3.34 -22.23 2.11
N ASP A 289 -3.28 -21.07 1.47
CA ASP A 289 -3.18 -20.93 0.02
C ASP A 289 -2.24 -19.76 -0.38
N PRO A 290 -1.77 -19.69 -1.63
CA PRO A 290 -0.90 -18.59 -2.07
C PRO A 290 -1.55 -17.20 -2.02
N PHE A 291 -2.87 -17.11 -2.16
CA PHE A 291 -3.61 -15.84 -2.16
C PHE A 291 -3.54 -15.20 -0.76
N HIS A 292 -3.95 -15.92 0.27
CA HIS A 292 -3.90 -15.46 1.65
C HIS A 292 -2.46 -15.36 2.17
N THR A 293 -1.55 -16.22 1.71
CA THR A 293 -0.11 -16.10 2.00
C THR A 293 0.45 -14.77 1.51
N LEU A 294 0.19 -14.40 0.24
CA LEU A 294 0.59 -13.09 -0.27
C LEU A 294 -0.02 -11.97 0.57
N PHE A 295 -1.34 -11.95 0.74
CA PHE A 295 -2.01 -10.79 1.32
C PHE A 295 -1.81 -10.64 2.83
N GLY A 296 -1.52 -11.73 3.55
CA GLY A 296 -1.02 -11.69 4.92
C GLY A 296 0.38 -11.06 5.00
N LEU A 297 1.31 -11.53 4.16
CA LEU A 297 2.69 -10.97 4.11
C LEU A 297 2.70 -9.50 3.65
N ALA A 298 1.88 -9.15 2.66
CA ALA A 298 1.74 -7.79 2.17
C ALA A 298 1.17 -6.86 3.24
N GLY A 299 0.17 -7.31 4.00
CA GLY A 299 -0.37 -6.58 5.16
C GLY A 299 0.70 -6.32 6.24
N LEU A 300 1.49 -7.35 6.58
CA LEU A 300 2.62 -7.20 7.51
C LEU A 300 3.68 -6.21 6.98
N SER A 301 3.98 -6.24 5.68
CA SER A 301 4.90 -5.29 5.05
C SER A 301 4.38 -3.85 5.14
N LEU A 302 3.10 -3.59 4.88
CA LEU A 302 2.51 -2.25 5.02
C LEU A 302 2.60 -1.73 6.47
N ILE A 303 2.29 -2.58 7.45
CA ILE A 303 2.40 -2.24 8.87
C ILE A 303 3.86 -1.93 9.25
N ALA A 304 4.80 -2.74 8.79
CA ALA A 304 6.23 -2.55 9.07
C ALA A 304 6.78 -1.23 8.50
N GLN A 305 6.33 -0.86 7.30
CA GLN A 305 6.69 0.41 6.66
C GLN A 305 6.13 1.62 7.43
N ALA A 306 4.85 1.56 7.86
CA ALA A 306 4.21 2.61 8.63
C ALA A 306 4.85 2.81 10.02
N ASN A 307 5.35 1.74 10.63
CA ASN A 307 5.99 1.74 11.96
C ASN A 307 7.50 2.05 11.94
N SER A 308 8.02 2.68 10.89
CA SER A 308 9.45 2.96 10.72
C SER A 308 10.12 3.77 11.86
N GLN A 309 9.34 4.39 12.77
CA GLN A 309 9.82 5.11 13.96
C GLN A 309 10.27 4.23 15.15
N PHE A 310 10.00 2.91 15.17
CA PHE A 310 10.34 2.06 16.34
C PHE A 310 11.85 1.76 16.53
N SER A 311 12.70 2.12 15.57
CA SER A 311 14.13 1.78 15.56
C SER A 311 14.99 2.48 16.62
N SER A 312 14.45 3.45 17.36
CA SER A 312 15.21 4.26 18.32
C SER A 312 15.07 3.85 19.79
N ARG A 313 14.15 2.94 20.14
CA ARG A 313 13.92 2.55 21.54
C ARG A 313 14.74 1.33 22.01
N ASN A 314 15.08 0.40 21.13
CA ASN A 314 15.71 -0.86 21.56
C ASN A 314 17.26 -0.84 21.59
N ASN A 315 17.91 0.18 21.03
CA ASN A 315 19.38 0.32 21.12
C ASN A 315 19.88 0.83 22.49
N VAL A 316 18.98 1.11 23.44
CA VAL A 316 19.36 1.57 24.79
C VAL A 316 19.29 0.45 25.84
N VAL A 317 18.60 -0.66 25.56
CA VAL A 317 18.35 -1.71 26.55
C VAL A 317 19.57 -2.62 26.79
N GLU A 318 20.57 -2.63 25.89
CA GLU A 318 21.78 -3.45 26.09
C GLU A 318 22.85 -2.82 27.02
N LYS A 319 22.67 -1.59 27.54
CA LYS A 319 23.78 -0.92 28.25
C LYS A 319 23.62 -0.53 29.71
N ASN A 320 22.44 -0.51 30.33
CA ASN A 320 22.35 -0.23 31.76
C ASN A 320 21.19 -1.00 32.39
N GLY A 321 21.54 -2.00 33.20
CA GLY A 321 20.59 -2.80 33.98
C GLY A 321 19.97 -1.99 35.12
N ASP A 322 18.93 -1.22 34.82
CA ASP A 322 18.07 -0.61 35.81
C ASP A 322 16.59 -0.80 35.42
N TYR A 323 15.95 -1.76 36.08
CA TYR A 323 14.53 -2.06 35.89
C TYR A 323 13.71 -1.23 36.87
N SER A 324 13.27 -0.05 36.45
CA SER A 324 12.13 0.63 37.05
C SER A 324 11.21 1.19 35.96
N GLY A 325 10.37 0.32 35.39
CA GLY A 325 9.36 0.68 34.40
C GLY A 325 8.36 -0.46 34.27
N LYS A 326 7.07 -0.11 34.34
CA LYS A 326 5.88 -0.98 34.34
C LYS A 326 6.07 -2.26 33.51
N GLU A 327 5.65 -3.39 34.10
CA GLU A 327 5.51 -4.69 33.44
C GLU A 327 4.92 -4.53 32.03
N CYS A 328 5.75 -4.66 30.98
CA CYS A 328 5.26 -4.96 29.65
C CYS A 328 4.74 -6.40 29.73
N SER A 329 3.48 -6.62 29.37
CA SER A 329 2.92 -7.97 29.35
C SER A 329 3.73 -8.85 28.38
N MET A 330 3.91 -10.14 28.67
CA MET A 330 4.60 -11.10 27.77
C MET A 330 4.03 -11.10 26.34
N GLU A 331 2.77 -10.73 26.22
CA GLU A 331 2.03 -10.53 24.97
C GLU A 331 2.59 -9.41 24.06
N ASP A 332 3.33 -8.46 24.63
CA ASP A 332 3.92 -7.34 23.89
C ASP A 332 5.21 -7.69 23.14
N ASP A 333 5.88 -8.78 23.53
CA ASP A 333 7.19 -9.17 23.01
C ASP A 333 7.09 -9.88 21.64
N HIS A 334 6.16 -10.82 21.50
CA HIS A 334 6.00 -11.61 20.27
C HIS A 334 5.56 -10.78 19.07
N VAL A 335 4.58 -9.89 19.25
CA VAL A 335 4.11 -8.97 18.18
C VAL A 335 5.24 -8.05 17.74
N SER A 336 6.02 -7.53 18.70
CA SER A 336 7.15 -6.65 18.41
C SER A 336 8.27 -7.41 17.67
N THR A 337 8.48 -8.68 18.02
CA THR A 337 9.41 -9.58 17.33
C THR A 337 8.93 -9.85 15.89
N ALA A 338 7.67 -10.22 15.69
CA ALA A 338 7.11 -10.45 14.36
C ALA A 338 7.18 -9.19 13.49
N LEU A 339 6.88 -8.02 14.05
CA LEU A 339 7.03 -6.73 13.36
C LEU A 339 8.48 -6.45 12.96
N TRP A 340 9.44 -6.75 13.85
CA TRP A 340 10.86 -6.63 13.54
C TRP A 340 11.31 -7.60 12.43
N VAL A 341 10.83 -8.85 12.45
CA VAL A 341 11.07 -9.83 11.37
C VAL A 341 10.48 -9.32 10.06
N ALA A 342 9.22 -8.87 10.06
CA ALA A 342 8.58 -8.31 8.87
C ALA A 342 9.40 -7.14 8.30
N LYS A 343 9.85 -6.22 9.15
CA LYS A 343 10.66 -5.05 8.76
C LYS A 343 12.03 -5.42 8.17
N THR A 344 12.64 -6.50 8.64
CA THR A 344 14.00 -6.89 8.25
C THR A 344 14.03 -7.91 7.11
N ARG A 345 12.94 -8.67 6.93
CA ARG A 345 12.86 -9.77 5.97
C ARG A 345 11.92 -9.52 4.80
N LEU A 346 10.91 -8.66 4.96
CA LEU A 346 9.98 -8.35 3.86
C LEU A 346 10.43 -7.10 3.12
N LYS A 347 10.40 -7.15 1.78
CA LYS A 347 10.53 -5.97 0.95
C LYS A 347 9.34 -5.03 1.18
N PRO A 348 9.55 -3.70 1.05
CA PRO A 348 8.46 -2.75 0.97
C PRO A 348 7.53 -3.12 -0.20
N ILE A 349 6.23 -2.97 0.01
CA ILE A 349 5.20 -3.09 -1.02
C ILE A 349 4.42 -1.79 -1.16
N ASN A 350 4.11 -1.45 -2.40
CA ASN A 350 3.36 -0.25 -2.77
C ASN A 350 1.90 -0.61 -3.09
N PRO A 351 0.89 0.04 -2.48
CA PRO A 351 -0.51 -0.30 -2.69
C PRO A 351 -1.05 0.06 -4.09
N VAL A 352 -0.34 0.85 -4.91
CA VAL A 352 -0.81 1.18 -6.27
C VAL A 352 0.32 1.36 -7.30
N PHE A 353 1.48 0.75 -7.07
CA PHE A 353 2.64 0.79 -7.98
C PHE A 353 3.28 2.19 -8.15
N TRP A 354 3.19 3.09 -7.15
CA TRP A 354 3.72 4.47 -7.18
C TRP A 354 5.26 4.61 -7.16
N ASP A 355 6.03 3.56 -7.43
CA ASP A 355 7.46 3.52 -7.14
C ASP A 355 8.26 4.54 -7.97
N HIS A 356 7.75 4.98 -9.12
CA HIS A 356 8.35 6.05 -9.92
C HIS A 356 8.03 7.46 -9.42
N LEU A 357 6.99 7.63 -8.58
CA LEU A 357 6.54 8.94 -8.11
C LEU A 357 7.16 9.33 -6.77
N ILE A 358 7.60 8.38 -5.94
CA ILE A 358 8.26 8.69 -4.67
C ILE A 358 9.69 8.13 -4.67
N ARG A 359 10.68 9.02 -4.63
CA ARG A 359 12.11 8.65 -4.54
C ARG A 359 12.69 9.07 -3.20
N THR A 360 13.35 8.16 -2.50
CA THR A 360 14.04 8.46 -1.23
C THR A 360 15.55 8.31 -1.40
N GLU A 361 16.31 9.31 -0.96
CA GLU A 361 17.78 9.30 -0.98
C GLU A 361 18.39 9.86 0.32
N GLY A 362 19.68 9.66 0.55
CA GLY A 362 20.35 10.19 1.74
C GLY A 362 20.56 11.71 1.66
N PHE A 363 20.21 12.44 2.73
CA PHE A 363 20.34 13.90 2.82
C PHE A 363 21.37 14.37 3.86
N GLY A 364 22.17 13.43 4.38
CA GLY A 364 23.19 13.66 5.39
C GLY A 364 22.83 13.07 6.75
N LYS A 365 23.49 13.58 7.79
CA LYS A 365 23.30 13.14 9.18
C LYS A 365 23.17 14.35 10.10
N THR A 366 22.46 14.19 11.21
CA THR A 366 22.44 15.17 12.30
C THR A 366 23.77 15.16 13.05
N SER A 367 24.00 16.16 13.90
CA SER A 367 25.15 16.24 14.83
C SER A 367 25.27 15.01 15.74
N LYS A 368 24.20 14.25 15.93
CA LYS A 368 24.14 13.00 16.71
C LYS A 368 24.37 11.74 15.86
N GLY A 369 24.63 11.89 14.56
CA GLY A 369 24.85 10.78 13.64
C GLY A 369 23.58 10.11 13.12
N GLU A 370 22.39 10.66 13.42
CA GLU A 370 21.11 10.15 12.94
C GLU A 370 21.00 10.43 11.43
N LEU A 371 20.63 9.42 10.63
CA LEU A 371 20.46 9.58 9.18
C LEU A 371 19.25 10.45 8.88
N VAL A 372 19.43 11.42 7.97
CA VAL A 372 18.35 12.22 7.40
C VAL A 372 18.18 11.80 5.94
N GLN A 373 16.94 11.56 5.53
CA GLN A 373 16.59 11.17 4.16
C GLN A 373 15.88 12.34 3.47
N LEU A 374 16.03 12.43 2.16
CA LEU A 374 15.29 13.33 1.28
C LEU A 374 14.26 12.50 0.52
N ILE A 375 12.99 12.86 0.64
CA ILE A 375 11.87 12.22 -0.02
C ILE A 375 11.40 13.18 -1.12
N THR A 376 11.51 12.74 -2.38
CA THR A 376 11.00 13.47 -3.55
C THR A 376 9.67 12.86 -3.96
N ILE A 377 8.61 13.64 -3.91
CA ILE A 377 7.27 13.28 -4.37
C ILE A 377 7.07 13.99 -5.72
N ASN A 378 7.03 13.22 -6.79
CA ASN A 378 6.89 13.68 -8.16
C ASN A 378 5.43 13.59 -8.61
N THR A 379 5.07 14.42 -9.58
CA THR A 379 3.92 14.21 -10.46
C THR A 379 4.30 13.32 -11.64
N GLU A 380 3.32 13.01 -12.48
CA GLU A 380 3.63 12.56 -13.84
C GLU A 380 4.34 13.64 -14.66
N GLU A 381 4.96 13.23 -15.76
CA GLU A 381 5.62 14.13 -16.69
C GLU A 381 4.59 15.10 -17.28
N ILE A 382 4.94 16.39 -17.30
CA ILE A 382 4.10 17.44 -17.85
C ILE A 382 4.43 17.54 -19.34
N PRO A 383 3.55 17.10 -20.27
CA PRO A 383 3.93 16.91 -21.67
C PRO A 383 4.41 18.19 -22.38
N SER A 384 3.89 19.35 -21.96
CA SER A 384 4.28 20.64 -22.51
C SER A 384 5.68 21.11 -22.06
N ILE A 385 6.26 20.48 -21.04
CA ILE A 385 7.57 20.83 -20.45
C ILE A 385 8.59 19.69 -20.58
N GLY A 386 8.13 18.43 -20.67
CA GLY A 386 8.98 17.24 -20.68
C GLY A 386 9.66 16.97 -19.34
N GLN A 387 9.09 17.49 -18.23
CA GLN A 387 9.62 17.35 -16.88
C GLN A 387 8.49 17.12 -15.88
N ARG A 388 8.81 16.53 -14.72
CA ARG A 388 7.88 16.28 -13.61
C ARG A 388 7.89 17.47 -12.64
N ALA A 389 6.72 17.86 -12.15
CA ALA A 389 6.65 18.67 -10.93
C ALA A 389 6.99 17.81 -9.72
N TYR A 390 7.55 18.40 -8.68
CA TYR A 390 7.90 17.65 -7.49
C TYR A 390 7.97 18.51 -6.23
N VAL A 391 7.79 17.86 -5.08
CA VAL A 391 8.11 18.41 -3.77
C VAL A 391 9.15 17.53 -3.12
N GLN A 392 10.19 18.14 -2.56
CA GLN A 392 11.19 17.44 -1.75
C GLN A 392 10.98 17.78 -0.28
N VAL A 393 10.96 16.74 0.56
CA VAL A 393 10.80 16.85 2.02
C VAL A 393 11.89 16.03 2.68
N CYS A 394 12.63 16.61 3.64
CA CYS A 394 13.60 15.84 4.42
C CYS A 394 12.99 15.30 5.72
N THR A 395 13.48 14.16 6.21
CA THR A 395 12.94 13.51 7.41
C THR A 395 13.23 14.28 8.70
N LEU A 396 14.12 15.27 8.67
CA LEU A 396 14.38 16.15 9.80
C LEU A 396 13.29 17.23 9.89
N GLY A 397 12.33 17.02 10.79
CA GLY A 397 11.18 17.92 10.96
C GLY A 397 10.18 17.89 9.80
N ALA A 398 10.24 16.86 8.94
CA ALA A 398 9.46 16.81 7.71
C ALA A 398 9.59 18.13 6.91
N ALA A 399 10.80 18.68 6.80
CA ALA A 399 10.98 20.02 6.25
C ALA A 399 10.99 20.01 4.72
N VAL A 400 10.19 20.87 4.10
CA VAL A 400 10.21 21.13 2.65
C VAL A 400 11.57 21.69 2.26
N VAL A 401 12.23 21.01 1.33
CA VAL A 401 13.53 21.35 0.75
C VAL A 401 13.38 22.04 -0.60
N ALA A 402 12.47 21.56 -1.44
CA ALA A 402 12.18 22.14 -2.75
C ALA A 402 10.71 21.94 -3.10
N CYS A 403 10.15 22.85 -3.89
CA CYS A 403 8.83 22.71 -4.51
C CYS A 403 8.94 23.18 -5.95
N CYS A 404 9.18 22.24 -6.87
CA CYS A 404 9.32 22.52 -8.28
C CYS A 404 7.98 22.38 -9.00
N ILE A 405 7.47 23.48 -9.52
CA ILE A 405 6.19 23.56 -10.23
C ILE A 405 6.34 24.27 -11.58
N PRO A 406 5.41 24.08 -12.53
CA PRO A 406 5.37 24.86 -13.75
C PRO A 406 5.25 26.35 -13.48
N GLY A 407 6.18 27.12 -14.06
CA GLY A 407 6.19 28.58 -14.04
C GLY A 407 6.57 29.12 -15.42
N ARG A 408 6.51 30.44 -15.57
CA ARG A 408 7.04 31.13 -16.74
C ARG A 408 8.33 31.83 -16.35
N ASP A 409 9.38 31.62 -17.13
CA ASP A 409 10.62 32.39 -16.98
C ASP A 409 10.43 33.86 -17.37
N THR A 410 11.52 34.64 -17.25
CA THR A 410 11.54 36.06 -17.59
C THR A 410 11.17 36.35 -19.05
N ASP A 411 11.32 35.36 -19.93
CA ASP A 411 11.00 35.44 -21.35
C ASP A 411 9.59 34.90 -21.65
N GLY A 412 8.84 34.52 -20.61
CA GLY A 412 7.48 34.00 -20.72
C GLY A 412 7.38 32.52 -21.12
N LYS A 413 8.51 31.82 -21.24
CA LYS A 413 8.55 30.40 -21.62
C LYS A 413 8.17 29.53 -20.42
N LEU A 414 7.34 28.53 -20.68
CA LEU A 414 6.92 27.57 -19.66
C LEU A 414 8.11 26.66 -19.29
N THR A 415 8.43 26.58 -18.00
CA THR A 415 9.54 25.80 -17.45
C THR A 415 9.24 25.36 -16.01
N MET A 416 10.08 24.49 -15.44
CA MET A 416 10.01 24.14 -14.02
C MET A 416 10.75 25.18 -13.17
N MET A 417 10.14 25.56 -12.05
CA MET A 417 10.69 26.53 -11.10
C MET A 417 10.56 26.04 -9.67
N ASP A 418 11.66 26.06 -8.92
CA ASP A 418 11.62 25.88 -7.47
C ASP A 418 11.08 27.13 -6.79
N VAL A 419 9.95 27.00 -6.11
CA VAL A 419 9.28 28.08 -5.39
C VAL A 419 9.44 27.98 -3.88
N ALA A 420 10.21 27.00 -3.38
CA ALA A 420 10.52 26.87 -1.96
C ALA A 420 11.89 27.46 -1.61
N LEU A 421 12.02 27.96 -0.38
CA LEU A 421 13.31 28.33 0.20
C LEU A 421 13.79 27.17 1.08
N GLY A 422 14.74 26.39 0.57
CA GLY A 422 15.34 25.27 1.28
C GLY A 422 16.77 25.51 1.74
N TYR A 423 17.23 24.70 2.69
CA TYR A 423 18.66 24.60 3.00
C TYR A 423 19.30 23.45 2.21
N LYS A 424 20.61 23.57 1.97
CA LYS A 424 21.38 22.62 1.16
C LYS A 424 21.59 21.24 1.77
N ASP A 425 21.52 21.10 3.10
CA ASP A 425 21.89 19.86 3.80
C ASP A 425 21.20 19.71 5.17
N ALA A 426 21.19 18.48 5.69
CA ALA A 426 20.64 18.14 7.00
C ALA A 426 21.24 18.98 8.15
N ALA A 427 22.55 19.25 8.12
CA ALA A 427 23.22 20.02 9.18
C ALA A 427 22.73 21.48 9.23
N SER A 428 22.37 22.06 8.08
CA SER A 428 21.80 23.39 7.98
C SER A 428 20.35 23.42 8.45
N TYR A 429 19.57 22.38 8.14
CA TYR A 429 18.23 22.19 8.72
C TYR A 429 18.26 21.95 10.23
N GLU A 430 19.28 21.30 10.77
CA GLU A 430 19.42 21.09 12.21
C GLU A 430 19.66 22.41 12.97
N ARG A 431 20.37 23.36 12.34
CA ARG A 431 20.56 24.71 12.91
C ARG A 431 19.34 25.60 12.76
N ASN A 432 18.43 25.30 11.83
CA ASN A 432 17.30 26.13 11.36
C ASN A 432 16.51 26.78 12.52
N PRO A 433 16.87 28.02 12.93
CA PRO A 433 16.37 28.58 14.18
C PRO A 433 14.90 29.00 14.09
N ALA A 434 14.43 29.22 12.86
CA ALA A 434 13.07 29.65 12.56
C ALA A 434 12.15 28.51 12.15
N TYR A 435 12.63 27.26 12.11
CA TYR A 435 11.88 26.11 11.61
C TYR A 435 11.33 26.33 10.18
N LEU A 436 12.05 27.08 9.35
CA LEU A 436 11.66 27.35 7.96
C LEU A 436 11.47 26.03 7.19
N GLY A 437 10.34 25.90 6.50
CA GLY A 437 9.99 24.71 5.70
C GLY A 437 9.52 23.50 6.51
N VAL A 438 9.66 23.48 7.84
CA VAL A 438 9.25 22.36 8.71
C VAL A 438 7.72 22.19 8.65
N ILE A 439 7.26 21.01 8.24
CA ILE A 439 5.83 20.67 8.26
C ILE A 439 5.41 20.50 9.72
N VAL A 440 4.46 21.33 10.16
CA VAL A 440 4.00 21.37 11.56
C VAL A 440 3.32 20.04 11.93
N GLY A 441 3.77 19.43 13.03
CA GLY A 441 3.19 18.18 13.55
C GLY A 441 1.85 18.37 14.28
N ARG A 442 1.49 17.42 15.15
CA ARG A 442 0.19 17.34 15.87
C ARG A 442 -0.22 18.60 16.63
N VAL A 443 0.74 19.48 16.99
CA VAL A 443 0.47 20.73 17.71
C VAL A 443 1.14 21.89 16.99
N ALA A 444 0.32 22.84 16.54
CA ALA A 444 0.76 24.09 15.94
C ALA A 444 0.78 25.22 16.98
N GLY A 445 1.78 26.11 16.91
CA GLY A 445 1.85 27.31 17.76
C GLY A 445 2.96 27.27 18.80
N ARG A 446 2.83 28.11 19.83
CA ARG A 446 3.84 28.33 20.87
C ARG A 446 3.28 27.96 22.25
N VAL A 447 3.91 27.01 22.92
CA VAL A 447 3.65 26.70 24.33
C VAL A 447 4.61 27.52 25.19
N GLN A 448 4.04 28.43 25.98
CA GLN A 448 4.81 29.32 26.85
C GLN A 448 5.64 28.50 27.86
N ASN A 449 6.91 28.87 28.04
CA ASN A 449 7.85 28.19 28.94
C ASN A 449 8.00 26.67 28.70
N GLY A 450 7.57 26.18 27.54
CA GLY A 450 7.51 24.75 27.24
C GLY A 450 6.72 23.97 28.28
N GLN A 451 5.63 24.51 28.81
CA GLN A 451 4.81 23.80 29.79
C GLN A 451 3.33 24.17 29.68
N PHE A 452 2.45 23.23 30.01
CA PHE A 452 1.02 23.47 30.14
C PHE A 452 0.43 22.60 31.26
N LYS A 453 -0.73 22.99 31.76
CA LYS A 453 -1.46 22.25 32.81
C LYS A 453 -2.49 21.34 32.16
N GLN A 454 -2.47 20.05 32.47
CA GLN A 454 -3.51 19.12 32.04
C GLN A 454 -4.85 19.48 32.69
N PRO A 455 -5.95 19.65 31.94
CA PRO A 455 -7.23 20.05 32.50
C PRO A 455 -7.82 19.02 33.49
N GLU A 456 -7.64 17.74 33.22
CA GLU A 456 -8.27 16.63 33.95
C GLU A 456 -7.54 16.30 35.26
N THR A 457 -6.21 16.29 35.23
CA THR A 457 -5.36 15.88 36.37
C THR A 457 -4.79 17.06 37.13
N GLY A 458 -4.73 18.23 36.50
CA GLY A 458 -4.05 19.41 37.03
C GLY A 458 -2.52 19.33 37.00
N GLU A 459 -1.95 18.26 36.44
CA GLU A 459 -0.50 18.06 36.36
C GLU A 459 0.15 19.05 35.37
N ILE A 460 1.34 19.54 35.69
CA ILE A 460 2.14 20.37 34.77
C ILE A 460 2.97 19.45 33.89
N VAL A 461 2.69 19.46 32.59
CA VAL A 461 3.46 18.73 31.58
C VAL A 461 4.54 19.66 31.03
N HIS A 462 5.79 19.19 31.04
CA HIS A 462 6.93 19.88 30.45
C HIS A 462 7.26 19.33 29.06
N LEU A 463 7.47 20.24 28.11
CA LEU A 463 7.83 19.98 26.72
C LEU A 463 9.24 20.50 26.43
N THR A 464 9.85 19.97 25.38
CA THR A 464 11.14 20.45 24.88
C THR A 464 11.08 21.94 24.52
N ARG A 465 11.93 22.76 25.16
CA ARG A 465 12.03 24.20 24.87
C ARG A 465 12.90 24.46 23.64
N ASN A 466 12.36 24.14 22.48
CA ASN A 466 13.06 24.13 21.20
C ASN A 466 13.25 25.54 20.58
N SER A 467 12.58 26.57 21.09
CA SER A 467 12.79 27.97 20.69
C SER A 467 13.63 28.71 21.73
N HIS A 468 14.91 28.90 21.43
CA HIS A 468 15.90 29.61 22.25
C HIS A 468 15.95 29.16 23.73
N GLY A 469 15.62 27.89 24.02
CA GLY A 469 15.56 27.38 25.39
C GLY A 469 14.42 27.94 26.25
N THR A 470 13.51 28.71 25.65
CA THR A 470 12.39 29.38 26.34
C THR A 470 11.05 28.70 26.09
N HIS A 471 10.65 28.53 24.84
CA HIS A 471 9.31 28.04 24.48
C HIS A 471 9.41 26.73 23.71
N CYS A 472 8.32 25.95 23.73
CA CYS A 472 8.12 24.90 22.74
C CYS A 472 7.32 25.48 21.57
N VAL A 473 7.81 25.32 20.35
CA VAL A 473 7.24 25.87 19.12
C VAL A 473 7.05 24.73 18.11
N HIS A 474 5.86 24.65 17.50
CA HIS A 474 5.49 23.67 16.46
C HIS A 474 5.69 22.19 16.84
N GLY A 475 5.61 21.88 18.14
CA GLY A 475 5.90 20.56 18.68
C GLY A 475 7.40 20.32 18.87
N GLY A 476 7.76 19.60 19.93
CA GLY A 476 9.13 19.22 20.23
C GLY A 476 9.19 17.74 20.59
N ARG A 477 10.33 17.12 20.28
CA ARG A 477 10.69 15.68 20.39
C ARG A 477 9.70 14.77 21.12
#